data_AF-A0A7V0S4L0-F1
#
_entry.id   AF-A0A7V0S4L0-F1
#
_cell.length_a   1.000
_cell.length_b   1.000
_cell.length_c   1.000
_cell.angle_alpha   90.00
_cell.angle_beta   90.00
_cell.angle_gamma   90.00
#
_symmetry.space_group_name_H-M   'P 1'
#
loop_
_entity.id
_entity.type
_entity.pdbx_description
1 polymer ?
#
loop_
_entity_poly.entity_id
_entity_poly.type
_entity_poly.pdbx_seq_one_letter_code
_entity_poly.pdbx_strand_id
1 'polypeptide(L)'
;MVYTRDPKQTVLFPELLSDLDLPSITTLPDYDKALENFIKMSDYGAFIELNIAGLEKSFSLSFDELRVPRRYRQRRQDANSPVFYLFPTDVRNHLNRLKYEARAFFNKTNSVKTGFGYFVFRQYFHLWDLHRQKFTANLFDYLRLEIGEKHYQRYFLSAWNDAVKWTRLGIKRKFHHLLPPADIELIQNRQQRFSELNLTISQLDREDQDYLLNCLILKTLHIPPNLPDFIDGISVLSTFKTIHLEHLKNISIESLEDLLEFLNTLPKQS
;
A
#
# COMPACT_ATOMS: atom_id res chain seq x y z
N MET A 1 23.20 -25.56 3.77
CA MET A 1 23.04 -25.40 5.24
C MET A 1 21.75 -24.64 5.47
N VAL A 2 20.85 -25.14 6.32
CA VAL A 2 19.60 -24.45 6.66
C VAL A 2 19.92 -23.43 7.74
N TYR A 3 19.93 -22.14 7.41
CA TYR A 3 20.08 -21.08 8.40
C TYR A 3 18.76 -20.87 9.13
N THR A 4 18.67 -21.36 10.36
CA THR A 4 17.62 -21.00 11.31
C THR A 4 17.77 -19.53 11.70
N ARG A 5 16.86 -18.68 11.23
CA ARG A 5 16.80 -17.25 11.58
C ARG A 5 16.37 -17.10 13.04
N ASP A 6 17.15 -16.37 13.84
CA ASP A 6 16.78 -15.97 15.19
C ASP A 6 15.68 -14.89 15.11
N PRO A 7 14.47 -15.15 15.63
CA PRO A 7 13.35 -14.21 15.57
C PRO A 7 13.57 -12.92 16.38
N LYS A 8 14.67 -12.80 17.14
CA LYS A 8 15.03 -11.58 17.89
C LYS A 8 15.92 -10.60 17.12
N GLN A 9 16.43 -10.97 15.95
CA GLN A 9 17.16 -10.05 15.08
C GLN A 9 16.23 -9.48 14.01
N THR A 10 15.72 -8.26 14.23
CA THR A 10 15.06 -7.51 13.15
C THR A 10 16.14 -7.10 12.15
N VAL A 11 16.20 -7.78 11.01
CA VAL A 11 17.15 -7.43 9.95
C VAL A 11 16.73 -6.06 9.41
N LEU A 12 17.61 -5.08 9.53
CA LEU A 12 17.35 -3.68 9.14
C LEU A 12 17.01 -3.55 7.64
N PHE A 13 17.42 -4.52 6.82
CA PHE A 13 17.16 -4.58 5.39
C PHE A 13 16.86 -6.03 4.95
N PRO A 14 15.60 -6.50 5.07
CA PRO A 14 15.24 -7.87 4.70
C PRO A 14 15.40 -8.16 3.19
N GLU A 15 15.44 -7.12 2.36
CA GLU A 15 15.73 -7.22 0.91
C GLU A 15 17.19 -7.65 0.63
N LEU A 16 18.13 -7.45 1.56
CA LEU A 16 19.51 -7.96 1.43
C LEU A 16 19.60 -9.48 1.64
N LEU A 17 18.55 -10.13 2.15
CA LEU A 17 18.56 -11.55 2.48
C LEU A 17 18.20 -12.46 1.29
N SER A 18 17.70 -11.90 0.18
CA SER A 18 17.57 -12.68 -1.07
C SER A 18 18.93 -13.01 -1.69
N ASP A 19 19.97 -12.28 -1.27
CA ASP A 19 21.28 -12.20 -1.92
C ASP A 19 22.39 -12.78 -1.03
N LEU A 20 22.05 -13.61 -0.03
CA LEU A 20 23.00 -14.25 0.91
C LEU A 20 24.07 -15.12 0.20
N ASP A 21 23.84 -15.50 -1.05
CA ASP A 21 24.77 -16.29 -1.87
C ASP A 21 25.70 -15.42 -2.74
N LEU A 22 25.56 -14.09 -2.75
CA LEU A 22 26.50 -13.22 -3.46
C LEU A 22 27.80 -13.10 -2.67
N PRO A 23 28.95 -13.49 -3.26
CA PRO A 23 30.22 -13.36 -2.57
C PRO A 23 30.54 -11.87 -2.38
N SER A 24 30.87 -11.46 -1.16
CA SER A 24 31.17 -10.06 -0.89
C SER A 24 32.38 -9.54 -1.64
N ILE A 25 32.36 -8.25 -1.98
CA ILE A 25 33.54 -7.55 -2.48
C ILE A 25 34.54 -7.47 -1.33
N THR A 26 35.68 -8.14 -1.51
CA THR A 26 36.72 -8.25 -0.48
C THR A 26 38.03 -7.59 -0.90
N THR A 27 38.11 -7.08 -2.14
CA THR A 27 39.31 -6.45 -2.69
C THR A 27 39.01 -5.05 -3.23
N LEU A 28 39.97 -4.13 -3.12
CA LEU A 28 39.87 -2.77 -3.67
C LEU A 28 39.68 -2.76 -5.20
N PRO A 29 40.40 -3.56 -6.00
CA PRO A 29 40.19 -3.59 -7.45
C PRO A 29 38.77 -4.00 -7.86
N ASP A 30 38.18 -5.00 -7.16
CA ASP A 30 36.80 -5.42 -7.43
C ASP A 30 35.79 -4.32 -7.07
N TYR A 31 36.08 -3.56 -6.00
CA TYR A 31 35.27 -2.41 -5.60
C TYR A 31 35.33 -1.30 -6.65
N ASP A 32 36.53 -0.91 -7.08
CA ASP A 32 36.74 0.16 -8.06
C ASP A 32 36.05 -0.18 -9.38
N LYS A 33 36.17 -1.43 -9.84
CA LYS A 33 35.49 -1.92 -11.04
C LYS A 33 33.96 -1.91 -10.89
N ALA A 34 33.43 -2.37 -9.77
CA ALA A 34 32.00 -2.34 -9.50
C ALA A 34 31.45 -0.90 -9.46
N LEU A 35 32.22 0.03 -8.89
CA LEU A 35 31.89 1.45 -8.85
C LEU A 35 31.93 2.08 -10.25
N GLU A 36 32.92 1.76 -11.06
CA GLU A 36 33.01 2.22 -12.45
C GLU A 36 31.79 1.74 -13.27
N ASN A 37 31.44 0.46 -13.15
CA ASN A 37 30.24 -0.09 -13.77
C ASN A 37 28.95 0.57 -13.27
N PHE A 38 28.88 0.90 -11.97
CA PHE A 38 27.74 1.62 -11.40
C PHE A 38 27.60 3.02 -11.99
N ILE A 39 28.71 3.74 -12.15
CA ILE A 39 28.74 5.07 -12.78
C ILE A 39 28.27 4.95 -14.24
N LYS A 40 28.83 4.01 -15.01
CA LYS A 40 28.41 3.77 -16.40
C LYS A 40 26.92 3.44 -16.50
N MET A 41 26.42 2.55 -15.64
CA MET A 41 24.99 2.23 -15.57
C MET A 41 24.14 3.47 -15.28
N SER A 42 24.59 4.34 -14.37
CA SER A 42 23.88 5.59 -14.04
C SER A 42 23.84 6.59 -15.19
N ASP A 43 24.80 6.54 -16.12
CA ASP A 43 24.77 7.35 -17.33
C ASP A 43 23.65 6.90 -18.29
N TYR A 44 23.38 5.60 -18.35
CA TYR A 44 22.32 5.03 -19.17
C TYR A 44 20.92 5.16 -18.55
N GLY A 45 20.79 5.13 -17.22
CA GLY A 45 19.47 5.11 -16.59
C GLY A 45 19.49 4.86 -15.08
N ALA A 46 18.33 4.57 -14.52
CA ALA A 46 18.17 4.30 -13.10
C ALA A 46 17.01 3.33 -12.84
N PHE A 47 17.08 2.63 -11.70
CA PHE A 47 15.95 1.82 -11.22
C PHE A 47 14.88 2.71 -10.61
N ILE A 48 13.65 2.51 -11.05
CA ILE A 48 12.46 3.21 -10.59
C ILE A 48 11.44 2.19 -10.12
N GLU A 49 11.00 2.36 -8.87
CA GLU A 49 9.84 1.66 -8.32
C GLU A 49 8.64 2.62 -8.27
N LEU A 50 7.56 2.26 -8.96
CA LEU A 50 6.29 2.98 -8.93
C LEU A 50 5.44 2.49 -7.77
N ASN A 51 5.25 3.35 -6.78
CA ASN A 51 4.45 3.10 -5.59
C ASN A 51 3.20 3.97 -5.62
N ILE A 52 2.05 3.35 -5.90
CA ILE A 52 0.73 3.98 -5.84
C ILE A 52 0.01 3.47 -4.59
N ALA A 53 -0.14 4.32 -3.58
CA ALA A 53 -0.78 3.99 -2.32
C ALA A 53 -2.00 4.90 -2.05
N GLY A 54 -2.83 4.49 -1.10
CA GLY A 54 -4.00 5.25 -0.66
C GLY A 54 -5.29 5.04 -1.47
N LEU A 55 -5.22 4.42 -2.65
CA LEU A 55 -6.40 4.18 -3.52
C LEU A 55 -7.35 3.09 -3.02
N GLU A 56 -6.79 1.98 -2.53
CA GLU A 56 -7.57 0.84 -2.07
C GLU A 56 -7.78 0.94 -0.57
N LYS A 57 -8.99 1.34 -0.18
CA LYS A 57 -9.40 1.42 1.22
C LYS A 57 -10.47 0.36 1.50
N SER A 58 -10.15 -0.51 2.44
CA SER A 58 -11.04 -1.54 2.96
C SER A 58 -10.74 -1.80 4.42
N PHE A 59 -11.65 -2.47 5.10
CA PHE A 59 -11.45 -2.90 6.48
C PHE A 59 -12.14 -4.24 6.70
N SER A 60 -11.59 -5.05 7.60
CA SER A 60 -12.19 -6.29 8.03
C SER A 60 -12.66 -6.20 9.48
N LEU A 61 -13.70 -6.95 9.79
CA LEU A 61 -14.23 -7.05 11.14
C LEU A 61 -14.15 -8.49 11.64
N SER A 62 -13.74 -8.64 12.90
CA SER A 62 -13.77 -9.90 13.63
C SER A 62 -14.13 -9.60 15.08
N PHE A 63 -15.10 -10.31 15.64
CA PHE A 63 -15.49 -10.11 17.04
C PHE A 63 -14.35 -10.41 18.03
N ASP A 64 -13.40 -11.26 17.64
CA ASP A 64 -12.23 -11.58 18.44
C ASP A 64 -11.17 -10.48 18.38
N GLU A 65 -10.89 -9.95 17.19
CA GLU A 65 -10.03 -8.77 17.04
C GLU A 65 -10.60 -7.54 17.77
N LEU A 66 -11.91 -7.34 17.67
CA LEU A 66 -12.64 -6.29 18.37
C LEU A 66 -12.78 -6.57 19.88
N ARG A 67 -12.30 -7.71 20.39
CA ARG A 67 -12.37 -8.11 21.80
C ARG A 67 -13.77 -7.96 22.43
N VAL A 68 -14.82 -8.15 21.63
CA VAL A 68 -16.20 -7.87 22.05
C VAL A 68 -16.59 -8.77 23.23
N PRO A 69 -17.03 -8.21 24.37
CA PRO A 69 -17.45 -9.00 25.52
C PRO A 69 -18.49 -10.09 25.21
N ARG A 70 -18.31 -11.28 25.80
CA ARG A 70 -19.20 -12.45 25.61
C ARG A 70 -20.67 -12.14 25.94
N ARG A 71 -20.93 -11.18 26.83
CA ARG A 71 -22.28 -10.74 27.15
C ARG A 71 -23.04 -10.16 25.95
N TYR A 72 -22.34 -9.51 25.01
CA TYR A 72 -22.92 -8.90 23.82
C TYR A 72 -23.12 -9.90 22.68
N ARG A 73 -22.22 -10.88 22.51
CA ARG A 73 -22.20 -11.80 21.37
C ARG A 73 -23.42 -12.74 21.31
N GLN A 74 -23.87 -13.09 20.11
CA GLN A 74 -24.79 -14.21 19.89
C GLN A 74 -24.06 -15.57 20.03
N ARG A 75 -24.79 -16.64 20.36
CA ARG A 75 -24.22 -17.99 20.64
C ARG A 75 -23.75 -18.76 19.40
N ARG A 76 -24.27 -18.45 18.22
CA ARG A 76 -23.89 -19.09 16.95
C ARG A 76 -23.33 -17.99 16.05
N GLN A 77 -22.04 -18.01 15.83
CA GLN A 77 -21.42 -17.11 14.89
C GLN A 77 -20.30 -17.84 14.20
N ASP A 78 -20.43 -17.96 12.89
CA ASP A 78 -19.34 -18.42 12.05
C ASP A 78 -18.22 -17.38 12.12
N ALA A 79 -16.99 -17.86 12.27
CA ALA A 79 -15.77 -17.08 12.43
C ALA A 79 -15.32 -16.39 11.14
N ASN A 80 -16.26 -15.99 10.28
CA ASN A 80 -15.94 -15.35 9.02
C ASN A 80 -15.75 -13.85 9.26
N SER A 81 -14.53 -13.37 9.00
CA SER A 81 -14.18 -11.96 9.03
C SER A 81 -14.47 -11.33 7.66
N PRO A 82 -15.64 -10.67 7.44
CA PRO A 82 -15.90 -10.04 6.16
C PRO A 82 -14.94 -8.88 5.92
N VAL A 83 -14.70 -8.58 4.64
CA VAL A 83 -13.99 -7.39 4.19
C VAL A 83 -14.99 -6.42 3.56
N PHE A 84 -15.04 -5.20 4.10
CA PHE A 84 -15.84 -4.10 3.59
C PHE A 84 -14.95 -3.19 2.77
N TYR A 85 -15.37 -2.87 1.55
CA TYR A 85 -14.64 -2.00 0.64
C TYR A 85 -15.30 -0.63 0.63
N LEU A 86 -14.50 0.43 0.65
CA LEU A 86 -15.00 1.80 0.52
C LEU A 86 -15.75 1.96 -0.81
N PHE A 87 -15.10 1.59 -1.92
CA PHE A 87 -15.67 1.74 -3.24
C PHE A 87 -16.36 0.47 -3.74
N PRO A 88 -17.44 0.61 -4.52
CA PRO A 88 -18.05 -0.51 -5.22
C PRO A 88 -17.09 -1.08 -6.29
N THR A 89 -17.41 -2.28 -6.78
CA THR A 89 -16.52 -3.06 -7.65
C THR A 89 -16.19 -2.37 -8.97
N ASP A 90 -17.14 -1.67 -9.58
CA ASP A 90 -16.97 -0.87 -10.79
C ASP A 90 -15.95 0.26 -10.61
N VAL A 91 -16.06 1.04 -9.53
CA VAL A 91 -15.11 2.12 -9.21
C VAL A 91 -13.72 1.54 -8.92
N ARG A 92 -13.64 0.45 -8.12
CA ARG A 92 -12.36 -0.22 -7.87
C ARG A 92 -11.71 -0.73 -9.15
N ASN A 93 -12.49 -1.30 -10.06
CA ASN A 93 -12.00 -1.75 -11.36
C ASN A 93 -11.48 -0.59 -12.21
N HIS A 94 -12.16 0.57 -12.18
CA HIS A 94 -11.69 1.76 -12.87
C HIS A 94 -10.37 2.29 -12.29
N LEU A 95 -10.28 2.42 -10.96
CA LEU A 95 -9.03 2.81 -10.28
C LEU A 95 -7.89 1.83 -10.57
N ASN A 96 -8.18 0.53 -10.64
CA ASN A 96 -7.20 -0.47 -11.04
C ASN A 96 -6.74 -0.30 -12.49
N ARG A 97 -7.64 0.01 -13.43
CA ARG A 97 -7.26 0.33 -14.82
C ARG A 97 -6.33 1.54 -14.88
N LEU A 98 -6.63 2.59 -14.12
CA LEU A 98 -5.74 3.76 -14.00
C LEU A 98 -4.35 3.35 -13.48
N LYS A 99 -4.27 2.50 -12.44
CA LYS A 99 -2.98 1.95 -11.96
C LYS A 99 -2.23 1.17 -13.05
N TYR A 100 -2.93 0.40 -13.87
CA TYR A 100 -2.32 -0.30 -15.01
C TYR A 100 -1.81 0.67 -16.07
N GLU A 101 -2.56 1.74 -16.35
CA GLU A 101 -2.16 2.78 -17.30
C GLU A 101 -0.90 3.52 -16.83
N ALA A 102 -0.79 3.81 -15.53
CA ALA A 102 0.42 4.35 -14.93
C ALA A 102 1.64 3.43 -15.18
N ARG A 103 1.45 2.11 -15.02
CA ARG A 103 2.50 1.10 -15.26
C ARG A 103 2.79 0.88 -16.75
N ALA A 104 1.84 1.16 -17.64
CA ALA A 104 1.99 0.97 -19.08
C ALA A 104 3.04 1.89 -19.71
N PHE A 105 3.41 2.99 -19.02
CA PHE A 105 4.58 3.77 -19.39
C PHE A 105 5.80 2.86 -19.52
N PHE A 106 6.06 1.98 -18.55
CA PHE A 106 7.21 1.09 -18.55
C PHE A 106 7.00 -0.06 -19.54
N ASN A 107 7.61 0.07 -20.71
CA ASN A 107 7.56 -0.91 -21.78
C ASN A 107 8.97 -1.22 -22.29
N LYS A 108 9.07 -2.13 -23.26
CA LYS A 108 10.37 -2.63 -23.77
C LYS A 108 11.22 -1.55 -24.45
N THR A 109 10.66 -0.42 -24.87
CA THR A 109 11.41 0.64 -25.57
C THR A 109 12.08 1.60 -24.60
N ASN A 110 11.47 1.84 -23.44
CA ASN A 110 11.92 2.85 -22.49
C ASN A 110 12.42 2.29 -21.16
N SER A 111 12.22 0.99 -20.91
CA SER A 111 12.59 0.37 -19.65
C SER A 111 12.86 -1.13 -19.74
N VAL A 112 13.57 -1.65 -18.75
CA VAL A 112 13.76 -3.09 -18.51
C VAL A 112 13.14 -3.45 -17.16
N LYS A 113 12.25 -4.43 -17.12
CA LYS A 113 11.65 -4.92 -15.86
C LYS A 113 12.66 -5.79 -15.12
N THR A 114 12.87 -5.51 -13.84
CA THR A 114 13.82 -6.18 -12.93
C THR A 114 13.15 -6.51 -11.59
N GLY A 115 13.89 -7.15 -10.68
CA GLY A 115 13.46 -7.50 -9.33
C GLY A 115 13.29 -6.30 -8.40
N PHE A 116 13.90 -5.17 -8.78
CA PHE A 116 13.90 -3.92 -8.03
C PHE A 116 12.92 -2.90 -8.63
N GLY A 117 12.09 -3.28 -9.61
CA GLY A 117 11.20 -2.38 -10.35
C GLY A 117 11.62 -2.28 -11.82
N TYR A 118 11.66 -1.07 -12.36
CA TYR A 118 11.97 -0.82 -13.78
C TYR A 118 13.28 -0.05 -13.91
N PHE A 119 14.25 -0.57 -14.66
CA PHE A 119 15.38 0.23 -15.10
C PHE A 119 14.93 1.11 -16.26
N VAL A 120 14.85 2.42 -16.06
CA VAL A 120 14.38 3.39 -17.06
C VAL A 120 15.57 4.06 -17.70
N PHE A 121 15.61 4.15 -19.03
CA PHE A 121 16.70 4.86 -19.68
C PHE A 121 16.58 6.37 -19.45
N ARG A 122 17.72 7.01 -19.24
CA ARG A 122 17.85 8.41 -18.84
C ARG A 122 17.11 9.37 -19.78
N GLN A 123 17.10 9.09 -21.08
CA GLN A 123 16.40 9.89 -22.09
C GLN A 123 14.88 9.95 -21.89
N TYR A 124 14.30 9.00 -21.13
CA TYR A 124 12.86 8.95 -20.83
C TYR A 124 12.50 9.52 -19.45
N PHE A 125 13.45 10.02 -18.65
CA PHE A 125 13.15 10.53 -17.30
C PHE A 125 12.16 11.70 -17.32
N HIS A 126 12.35 12.66 -18.23
CA HIS A 126 11.42 13.78 -18.37
C HIS A 126 10.03 13.31 -18.82
N LEU A 127 9.98 12.35 -19.75
CA LEU A 127 8.73 11.76 -20.22
C LEU A 127 8.00 10.98 -19.12
N TRP A 128 8.76 10.31 -18.24
CA TRP A 128 8.20 9.66 -17.06
C TRP A 128 7.57 10.66 -16.10
N ASP A 129 8.26 11.76 -15.80
CA ASP A 129 7.72 12.76 -14.88
C ASP A 129 6.44 13.41 -15.45
N LEU A 130 6.44 13.78 -16.75
CA LEU A 130 5.23 14.27 -17.43
C LEU A 130 4.09 13.24 -17.40
N HIS A 131 4.39 11.97 -17.67
CA HIS A 131 3.40 10.90 -17.63
C HIS A 131 2.82 10.73 -16.22
N ARG A 132 3.65 10.74 -15.19
CA ARG A 132 3.23 10.64 -13.78
C ARG A 132 2.35 11.82 -13.38
N GLN A 133 2.71 13.05 -13.75
CA GLN A 133 1.90 14.24 -13.48
C GLN A 133 0.53 14.15 -14.17
N LYS A 134 0.49 13.76 -15.45
CA LYS A 134 -0.75 13.57 -16.20
C LYS A 134 -1.64 12.48 -15.59
N PHE A 135 -1.04 11.34 -15.23
CA PHE A 135 -1.75 10.27 -14.54
C PHE A 135 -2.35 10.75 -13.21
N THR A 136 -1.57 11.49 -12.41
CA THR A 136 -2.02 12.00 -11.11
C THR A 136 -3.17 13.00 -11.28
N ALA A 137 -3.07 13.90 -12.28
CA ALA A 137 -4.15 14.83 -12.62
C ALA A 137 -5.42 14.08 -13.05
N ASN A 138 -5.32 13.13 -14.00
CA ASN A 138 -6.45 12.33 -14.46
C ASN A 138 -7.14 11.57 -13.32
N LEU A 139 -6.34 11.01 -12.40
CA LEU A 139 -6.85 10.31 -11.23
C LEU A 139 -7.63 11.25 -10.31
N PHE A 140 -7.09 12.43 -10.02
CA PHE A 140 -7.75 13.42 -9.16
C PHE A 140 -8.99 14.02 -9.84
N ASP A 141 -8.96 14.23 -11.14
CA ASP A 141 -10.11 14.69 -11.92
C ASP A 141 -11.23 13.63 -11.90
N TYR A 142 -10.91 12.35 -12.07
CA TYR A 142 -11.89 11.27 -11.92
C TYR A 142 -12.53 11.27 -10.52
N LEU A 143 -11.73 11.40 -9.47
CA LEU A 143 -12.25 11.42 -8.10
C LEU A 143 -13.10 12.67 -7.82
N ARG A 144 -12.71 13.85 -8.30
CA ARG A 144 -13.40 15.12 -8.01
C ARG A 144 -14.62 15.35 -8.91
N LEU A 145 -14.51 15.07 -10.19
CA LEU A 145 -15.51 15.41 -11.20
C LEU A 145 -16.50 14.27 -11.46
N GLU A 146 -16.00 13.04 -11.59
CA GLU A 146 -16.86 11.88 -11.92
C GLU A 146 -17.50 11.27 -10.67
N ILE A 147 -16.71 11.03 -9.62
CA ILE A 147 -17.26 10.56 -8.33
C ILE A 147 -17.89 11.75 -7.60
N GLY A 148 -17.06 12.74 -7.25
CA GLY A 148 -17.48 13.90 -6.46
C GLY A 148 -17.86 13.57 -5.01
N GLU A 149 -17.97 14.61 -4.19
CA GLU A 149 -18.12 14.46 -2.74
C GLU A 149 -19.37 13.68 -2.34
N LYS A 150 -20.49 13.93 -3.03
CA LYS A 150 -21.78 13.32 -2.72
C LYS A 150 -21.79 11.80 -2.94
N HIS A 151 -21.18 11.31 -4.01
CA HIS A 151 -21.10 9.87 -4.24
C HIS A 151 -20.08 9.23 -3.31
N TYR A 152 -18.94 9.91 -3.07
CA TYR A 152 -17.95 9.45 -2.11
C TYR A 152 -18.56 9.22 -0.71
N GLN A 153 -19.28 10.22 -0.17
CA GLN A 153 -19.94 10.09 1.12
C GLN A 153 -20.97 8.96 1.15
N ARG A 154 -21.71 8.75 0.06
CA ARG A 154 -22.64 7.61 -0.06
C ARG A 154 -21.90 6.28 -0.01
N TYR A 155 -20.76 6.16 -0.68
CA TYR A 155 -19.93 4.96 -0.63
C TYR A 155 -19.39 4.69 0.77
N PHE A 156 -18.87 5.72 1.45
CA PHE A 156 -18.44 5.63 2.84
C PHE A 156 -19.57 5.16 3.76
N LEU A 157 -20.73 5.82 3.69
CA LEU A 157 -21.91 5.47 4.47
C LEU A 157 -22.42 4.06 4.15
N SER A 158 -22.36 3.61 2.90
CA SER A 158 -22.73 2.25 2.52
C SER A 158 -21.82 1.23 3.21
N ALA A 159 -20.50 1.40 3.10
CA ALA A 159 -19.53 0.51 3.73
C ALA A 159 -19.68 0.48 5.26
N TRP A 160 -19.90 1.65 5.88
CA TRP A 160 -20.17 1.78 7.31
C TRP A 160 -21.46 1.05 7.72
N ASN A 161 -22.55 1.28 7.00
CA ASN A 161 -23.85 0.68 7.33
C ASN A 161 -23.83 -0.85 7.15
N ASP A 162 -23.10 -1.36 6.17
CA ASP A 162 -22.88 -2.80 5.99
C ASP A 162 -22.11 -3.40 7.18
N ALA A 163 -21.08 -2.70 7.66
CA ALA A 163 -20.35 -3.07 8.87
C ALA A 163 -21.22 -3.05 10.13
N VAL A 164 -22.06 -2.01 10.30
CA VAL A 164 -23.03 -1.94 11.40
C VAL A 164 -24.04 -3.08 11.32
N LYS A 165 -24.57 -3.37 10.12
CA LYS A 165 -25.52 -4.46 9.89
C LYS A 165 -24.90 -5.81 10.25
N TRP A 166 -23.68 -6.08 9.80
CA TRP A 166 -22.94 -7.29 10.16
C TRP A 166 -22.72 -7.38 11.68
N THR A 167 -22.30 -6.28 12.31
CA THR A 167 -22.07 -6.26 13.76
C THR A 167 -23.36 -6.49 14.55
N ARG A 168 -24.49 -5.93 14.11
CA ARG A 168 -25.82 -6.18 14.70
C ARG A 168 -26.25 -7.63 14.59
N LEU A 169 -26.02 -8.27 13.45
CA LEU A 169 -26.25 -9.73 13.31
C LEU A 169 -25.42 -10.53 14.32
N GLY A 170 -24.25 -10.01 14.69
CA GLY A 170 -23.35 -10.68 15.62
C GLY A 170 -23.61 -10.44 17.12
N ILE A 171 -24.49 -9.53 17.49
CA ILE A 171 -24.78 -9.21 18.91
C ILE A 171 -26.24 -9.51 19.26
N LYS A 172 -26.53 -9.67 20.56
CA LYS A 172 -27.90 -9.90 21.03
C LYS A 172 -28.76 -8.68 20.74
N ARG A 173 -30.01 -8.90 20.30
CA ARG A 173 -30.97 -7.85 19.91
C ARG A 173 -31.08 -6.68 20.89
N LYS A 174 -31.06 -6.96 22.19
CA LYS A 174 -31.13 -5.94 23.25
C LYS A 174 -30.01 -4.89 23.21
N PHE A 175 -28.90 -5.18 22.53
CA PHE A 175 -27.74 -4.29 22.41
C PHE A 175 -27.64 -3.58 21.05
N HIS A 176 -28.64 -3.70 20.17
CA HIS A 176 -28.62 -3.05 18.86
C HIS A 176 -28.57 -1.51 18.94
N HIS A 177 -29.05 -0.93 20.04
CA HIS A 177 -29.04 0.52 20.27
C HIS A 177 -27.63 1.09 20.47
N LEU A 178 -26.64 0.25 20.83
CA LEU A 178 -25.22 0.66 20.98
C LEU A 178 -24.52 0.95 19.64
N LEU A 179 -25.21 0.69 18.53
CA LEU A 179 -24.74 0.96 17.18
C LEU A 179 -25.76 1.89 16.51
N PRO A 180 -25.68 3.21 16.72
CA PRO A 180 -26.59 4.15 16.09
C PRO A 180 -26.42 4.17 14.56
N PRO A 181 -27.38 4.78 13.82
CA PRO A 181 -27.18 5.09 12.40
C PRO A 181 -25.88 5.88 12.18
N ALA A 182 -25.34 5.76 10.97
CA ALA A 182 -24.15 6.50 10.59
C ALA A 182 -24.38 8.02 10.67
N ASP A 183 -23.47 8.70 11.35
CA ASP A 183 -23.40 10.16 11.43
C ASP A 183 -21.97 10.56 11.07
N ILE A 184 -21.82 11.24 9.93
CA ILE A 184 -20.52 11.59 9.36
C ILE A 184 -19.75 12.52 10.31
N GLU A 185 -20.41 13.52 10.89
CA GLU A 185 -19.77 14.49 11.76
C GLU A 185 -19.31 13.82 13.05
N LEU A 186 -20.15 12.95 13.62
CA LEU A 186 -19.78 12.14 14.79
C LEU A 186 -18.56 11.26 14.51
N ILE A 187 -18.57 10.55 13.37
CA ILE A 187 -17.49 9.64 12.98
C ILE A 187 -16.20 10.45 12.78
N GLN A 188 -16.26 11.55 12.04
CA GLN A 188 -15.11 12.40 11.75
C GLN A 188 -14.48 12.96 13.03
N ASN A 189 -15.29 13.55 13.91
CA ASN A 189 -14.82 14.11 15.18
C ASN A 189 -14.15 13.05 16.07
N ARG A 190 -14.71 11.84 16.13
CA ARG A 190 -14.12 10.75 16.90
C ARG A 190 -12.86 10.18 16.25
N GLN A 191 -12.82 10.07 14.92
CA GLN A 191 -11.61 9.67 14.20
C GLN A 191 -10.47 10.65 14.47
N GLN A 192 -10.72 11.96 14.38
CA GLN A 192 -9.72 12.98 14.69
C GLN A 192 -9.19 12.82 16.11
N ARG A 193 -10.09 12.76 17.10
CA ARG A 193 -9.72 12.56 18.51
C ARG A 193 -8.91 11.28 18.73
N PHE A 194 -9.28 10.17 18.09
CA PHE A 194 -8.57 8.90 18.25
C PHE A 194 -7.20 8.90 17.57
N SER A 195 -7.07 9.60 16.44
CA SER A 195 -5.78 9.82 15.77
C SER A 195 -4.83 10.64 16.66
N GLU A 196 -5.31 11.76 17.21
CA GLU A 196 -4.53 12.63 18.11
C GLU A 196 -4.06 11.89 19.38
N LEU A 197 -4.89 11.00 19.91
CA LEU A 197 -4.57 10.20 21.10
C LEU A 197 -3.83 8.90 20.80
N ASN A 198 -3.56 8.59 19.52
CA ASN A 198 -3.01 7.30 19.06
C ASN A 198 -3.72 6.09 19.69
N LEU A 199 -5.05 6.18 19.77
CA LEU A 199 -5.86 5.22 20.51
C LEU A 199 -6.04 3.92 19.72
N THR A 200 -5.98 2.79 20.42
CA THR A 200 -6.17 1.45 19.85
C THR A 200 -7.35 0.74 20.50
N ILE A 201 -7.87 -0.31 19.84
CA ILE A 201 -8.98 -1.14 20.36
C ILE A 201 -8.65 -1.68 21.75
N SER A 202 -7.38 -1.99 22.02
CA SER A 202 -6.92 -2.54 23.29
C SER A 202 -7.10 -1.59 24.48
N GLN A 203 -7.14 -0.28 24.23
CA GLN A 203 -7.25 0.78 25.23
C GLN A 203 -8.69 1.25 25.44
N LEU A 204 -9.64 0.76 24.63
CA LEU A 204 -11.06 1.06 24.82
C LEU A 204 -11.60 0.37 26.07
N ASP A 205 -12.40 1.10 26.85
CA ASP A 205 -13.16 0.52 27.95
C ASP A 205 -14.29 -0.35 27.40
N ARG A 206 -14.24 -1.66 27.72
CA ARG A 206 -15.19 -2.66 27.24
C ARG A 206 -16.57 -2.55 27.87
N GLU A 207 -16.66 -1.77 28.96
CA GLU A 207 -17.89 -1.49 29.68
C GLU A 207 -18.61 -0.23 29.16
N ASP A 208 -17.93 0.57 28.34
CA ASP A 208 -18.49 1.76 27.69
C ASP A 208 -19.68 1.39 26.79
N GLN A 209 -20.72 2.21 26.86
CA GLN A 209 -21.91 2.10 26.00
C GLN A 209 -21.53 2.30 24.52
N ASP A 210 -20.51 3.11 24.25
CA ASP A 210 -20.02 3.37 22.90
C ASP A 210 -18.96 2.39 22.43
N TYR A 211 -18.62 1.35 23.21
CA TYR A 211 -17.51 0.44 22.89
C TYR A 211 -17.57 -0.11 21.46
N LEU A 212 -18.74 -0.59 21.02
CA LEU A 212 -18.91 -1.18 19.69
C LEU A 212 -18.79 -0.12 18.58
N LEU A 213 -19.34 1.08 18.81
CA LEU A 213 -19.19 2.19 17.89
C LEU A 213 -17.72 2.61 17.77
N ASN A 214 -17.04 2.80 18.90
CA ASN A 214 -15.63 3.19 18.96
C ASN A 214 -14.73 2.14 18.29
N CYS A 215 -15.05 0.85 18.42
CA CYS A 215 -14.38 -0.23 17.69
C CYS A 215 -14.48 -0.05 16.16
N LEU A 216 -15.67 0.27 15.63
CA LEU A 216 -15.86 0.50 14.20
C LEU A 216 -15.13 1.76 13.72
N ILE A 217 -15.15 2.82 14.52
CA ILE A 217 -14.42 4.07 14.23
C ILE A 217 -12.91 3.81 14.13
N LEU A 218 -12.35 3.08 15.09
CA LEU A 218 -10.93 2.70 15.05
C LEU A 218 -10.59 1.80 13.86
N LYS A 219 -11.49 0.87 13.49
CA LYS A 219 -11.32 0.02 12.31
C LYS A 219 -11.40 0.77 10.98
N THR A 220 -11.94 1.99 10.98
CA THR A 220 -12.10 2.83 9.80
C THR A 220 -11.23 4.08 9.84
N LEU A 221 -10.33 4.22 10.82
CA LEU A 221 -9.50 5.41 11.04
C LEU A 221 -8.67 5.80 9.79
N HIS A 222 -8.26 4.81 8.99
CA HIS A 222 -7.49 5.01 7.75
C HIS A 222 -8.36 5.34 6.52
N ILE A 223 -9.68 5.41 6.69
CA ILE A 223 -10.67 5.73 5.66
C ILE A 223 -11.31 7.06 6.03
N PRO A 224 -10.92 8.16 5.36
CA PRO A 224 -11.52 9.46 5.63
C PRO A 224 -13.01 9.47 5.25
N PRO A 225 -13.86 10.20 5.98
CA PRO A 225 -15.28 10.30 5.66
C PRO A 225 -15.54 11.30 4.51
N ASN A 226 -14.58 12.17 4.22
CA ASN A 226 -14.68 13.21 3.19
C ASN A 226 -13.71 12.96 2.04
N LEU A 227 -14.13 13.37 0.84
CA LEU A 227 -13.35 13.18 -0.38
C LEU A 227 -12.02 13.95 -0.40
N PRO A 228 -11.92 15.23 0.05
CA PRO A 228 -10.64 15.94 0.06
C PRO A 228 -9.57 15.21 0.87
N ASP A 229 -9.88 14.82 2.10
CA ASP A 229 -8.99 14.06 2.98
C ASP A 229 -8.58 12.70 2.36
N PHE A 230 -9.51 12.05 1.65
CA PHE A 230 -9.22 10.83 0.91
C PHE A 230 -8.23 11.06 -0.23
N ILE A 231 -8.41 12.12 -1.01
CA ILE A 231 -7.51 12.50 -2.11
C ILE A 231 -6.13 12.84 -1.57
N ASP A 232 -6.06 13.62 -0.49
CA ASP A 232 -4.80 14.01 0.15
C ASP A 232 -4.03 12.80 0.69
N GLY A 233 -4.74 11.72 1.05
CA GLY A 233 -4.17 10.44 1.43
C GLY A 233 -3.64 9.57 0.27
N ILE A 234 -3.79 9.99 -0.99
CA ILE A 234 -3.27 9.26 -2.16
C ILE A 234 -1.84 9.70 -2.47
N SER A 235 -0.94 8.74 -2.59
CA SER A 235 0.45 8.99 -2.96
C SER A 235 0.82 8.26 -4.24
N VAL A 236 1.28 9.01 -5.25
CA VAL A 236 1.86 8.48 -6.50
C VAL A 236 3.36 8.79 -6.50
N LEU A 237 4.14 7.86 -5.96
CA LEU A 237 5.57 8.03 -5.74
C LEU A 237 6.38 7.22 -6.75
N SER A 238 7.47 7.82 -7.18
CA SER A 238 8.50 7.19 -8.00
C SER A 238 9.77 7.17 -7.16
N THR A 239 10.15 6.01 -6.65
CA THR A 239 11.33 5.88 -5.79
C THR A 239 12.51 5.40 -6.62
N PHE A 240 13.61 6.14 -6.58
CA PHE A 240 14.86 5.66 -7.17
C PHE A 240 15.43 4.55 -6.30
N LYS A 241 15.65 3.38 -6.88
CA LYS A 241 16.37 2.28 -6.23
C LYS A 241 17.80 2.21 -6.73
N THR A 242 18.66 1.69 -5.87
CA THR A 242 20.05 1.39 -6.20
C THR A 242 20.24 -0.12 -6.27
N ILE A 243 21.31 -0.55 -6.93
CA ILE A 243 21.73 -1.95 -6.94
C ILE A 243 22.93 -2.15 -6.03
N HIS A 244 23.03 -3.31 -5.39
CA HIS A 244 24.21 -3.65 -4.61
C HIS A 244 25.42 -3.82 -5.53
N LEU A 245 26.57 -3.22 -5.17
CA LEU A 245 27.78 -3.24 -6.00
C LEU A 245 28.31 -4.65 -6.27
N GLU A 246 28.00 -5.62 -5.41
CA GLU A 246 28.36 -7.03 -5.62
C GLU A 246 27.83 -7.61 -6.94
N HIS A 247 26.68 -7.13 -7.42
CA HIS A 247 26.13 -7.52 -8.73
C HIS A 247 27.00 -7.03 -9.89
N LEU A 248 27.83 -6.01 -9.69
CA LEU A 248 28.59 -5.32 -10.74
C LEU A 248 30.06 -5.71 -10.81
N LYS A 249 30.60 -6.44 -9.81
CA LYS A 249 32.03 -6.72 -9.70
C LYS A 249 32.59 -7.60 -10.84
N ASN A 250 31.79 -8.57 -11.30
CA ASN A 250 32.21 -9.58 -12.29
C ASN A 250 31.77 -9.23 -13.72
N ILE A 251 31.25 -8.02 -13.93
CA ILE A 251 30.64 -7.60 -15.20
C ILE A 251 31.55 -6.55 -15.84
N SER A 252 31.49 -6.41 -17.16
CA SER A 252 32.02 -5.23 -17.87
C SER A 252 30.86 -4.58 -18.59
N ILE A 253 30.58 -3.32 -18.30
CA ILE A 253 29.58 -2.54 -19.03
C ILE A 253 30.35 -1.55 -19.89
N GLU A 254 30.39 -1.78 -21.21
CA GLU A 254 31.06 -0.89 -22.18
C GLU A 254 30.06 -0.32 -23.20
N SER A 255 28.94 -1.01 -23.39
CA SER A 255 27.87 -0.67 -24.33
C SER A 255 26.49 -0.76 -23.69
N LEU A 256 25.48 -0.29 -24.43
CA LEU A 256 24.07 -0.46 -24.03
C LEU A 256 23.67 -1.94 -24.07
N GLU A 257 24.20 -2.70 -25.03
CA GLU A 257 23.96 -4.13 -25.16
C GLU A 257 24.44 -4.90 -23.91
N ASP A 258 25.63 -4.59 -23.40
CA ASP A 258 26.16 -5.21 -22.18
C ASP A 258 25.28 -4.91 -20.96
N LEU A 259 24.80 -3.67 -20.86
CA LEU A 259 23.87 -3.27 -19.81
C LEU A 259 22.54 -4.04 -19.91
N LEU A 260 21.99 -4.19 -21.12
CA LEU A 260 20.75 -4.94 -21.33
C LEU A 260 20.92 -6.41 -20.98
N GLU A 261 22.04 -7.02 -21.35
CA GLU A 261 22.36 -8.40 -20.97
C GLU A 261 22.40 -8.53 -19.44
N PHE A 262 23.14 -7.65 -18.76
CA PHE A 262 23.18 -7.62 -17.30
C PHE A 262 21.79 -7.48 -16.67
N LEU A 263 20.99 -6.50 -17.07
CA LEU A 263 19.66 -6.27 -16.50
C LEU A 263 18.73 -7.47 -16.66
N ASN A 264 18.92 -8.29 -17.70
CA ASN A 264 18.17 -9.53 -17.91
C ASN A 264 18.63 -10.69 -17.00
N THR A 265 19.85 -10.63 -16.47
CA THR A 265 20.35 -11.61 -15.48
C THR A 265 19.79 -11.38 -14.08
N LEU A 266 19.34 -10.15 -13.77
CA LEU A 266 18.75 -9.83 -12.49
C LEU A 266 17.43 -10.59 -12.29
N PRO A 267 17.13 -11.03 -11.05
CA PRO A 267 15.89 -11.72 -10.75
C PRO A 267 14.70 -10.86 -11.19
N LYS A 268 13.67 -11.44 -11.79
CA LYS A 268 12.47 -10.69 -12.20
C LYS A 268 11.46 -10.70 -11.07
N GLN A 269 10.82 -9.57 -10.79
CA GLN A 269 9.69 -9.50 -9.86
C GLN A 269 8.59 -10.46 -10.32
N SER A 270 8.28 -11.44 -9.48
CA SER A 270 7.09 -12.30 -9.56
C SER A 270 5.81 -11.48 -9.39
#